data_AF-A0A0D3D7P3-F1
#
_entry.id   AF-A0A0D3D7P3-F1
#
_cell.length_a   1.000
_cell.length_b   1.000
_cell.length_c   1.000
_cell.angle_alpha   90.00
_cell.angle_beta   90.00
_cell.angle_gamma   90.00
#
_symmetry.space_group_name_H-M   'P 1'
#
loop_
_entity.id
_entity.type
_entity.pdbx_description
1 polymer ?
#
loop_
_entity_poly.entity_id
_entity_poly.type
_entity_poly.pdbx_seq_one_letter_code
_entity_poly.pdbx_strand_id
1 'polypeptide(L)'
;MWQLLTGHVAVTRNLVRRNMRCDNYCPRCGEAEETVTHAIFECPPARQVWSLSSTPTCPNIFPVSSVYTNMDYLFWRKNSIMEPEQDRDPYPWIIWFIWKVRNEKLFRGIDRDPLELVRHAESECHAWFEANEVVQAVTQDTINEEPQAVCLENICLLDGSWTLSANFS
;
A
#
# COMPACT_ATOMS: atom_id res chain seq x y z
N MET A 1 -0.53 6.11 -4.27
CA MET A 1 0.65 6.89 -4.73
C MET A 1 0.32 7.94 -5.78
N TRP A 2 -0.23 7.59 -6.94
CA TRP A 2 -0.56 8.57 -8.00
C TRP A 2 -1.38 9.78 -7.51
N GLN A 3 -2.41 9.57 -6.69
CA GLN A 3 -3.22 10.65 -6.14
C GLN A 3 -2.40 11.64 -5.30
N LEU A 4 -1.38 11.16 -4.59
CA LEU A 4 -0.52 11.98 -3.73
C LEU A 4 0.39 12.87 -4.59
N LEU A 5 0.98 12.30 -5.65
CA LEU A 5 1.86 13.02 -6.59
C LEU A 5 1.11 14.02 -7.48
N THR A 6 -0.14 13.73 -7.82
CA THR A 6 -0.98 14.60 -8.65
C THR A 6 -1.83 15.57 -7.84
N GLY A 7 -1.72 15.57 -6.51
CA GLY A 7 -2.49 16.46 -5.64
C GLY A 7 -3.99 16.14 -5.60
N HIS A 8 -4.38 14.90 -5.89
CA HIS A 8 -5.78 14.46 -5.88
C HIS A 8 -6.27 13.88 -4.57
N VAL A 9 -5.37 13.56 -3.61
CA VAL A 9 -5.73 13.05 -2.28
C VAL A 9 -6.75 13.97 -1.62
N ALA A 10 -7.77 13.38 -1.01
CA ALA A 10 -8.78 14.11 -0.26
C ALA A 10 -8.23 14.57 1.10
N VAL A 11 -7.50 15.68 1.10
CA VAL A 11 -7.14 16.50 2.27
C VAL A 11 -7.92 17.80 2.22
N THR A 12 -8.18 18.46 3.36
CA THR A 12 -9.12 19.60 3.43
C THR A 12 -8.77 20.70 2.42
N ARG A 13 -7.50 21.06 2.23
CA ARG A 13 -7.07 22.04 1.23
C ARG A 13 -7.55 21.69 -0.18
N ASN A 14 -7.44 20.43 -0.58
CA ASN A 14 -7.86 20.00 -1.90
C ASN A 14 -9.39 19.96 -2.03
N LEU A 15 -10.10 19.68 -0.95
CA LEU A 15 -11.57 19.73 -0.93
C LEU A 15 -12.07 21.17 -1.04
N VAL A 16 -11.46 22.10 -0.30
CA VAL A 16 -11.75 23.55 -0.37
C VAL A 16 -11.48 24.07 -1.79
N ARG A 17 -10.35 23.70 -2.41
CA ARG A 17 -10.05 24.06 -3.81
C ARG A 17 -11.06 23.52 -4.83
N ARG A 18 -11.79 22.46 -4.50
CA ARG A 18 -12.89 21.89 -5.30
C ARG A 18 -14.26 22.45 -4.91
N ASN A 19 -14.29 23.58 -4.20
CA ASN A 19 -15.50 24.26 -3.72
C ASN A 19 -16.38 23.42 -2.78
N MET A 20 -15.79 22.44 -2.06
CA MET A 20 -16.53 21.74 -1.02
C MET A 20 -16.57 22.56 0.27
N ARG A 21 -17.76 22.64 0.87
CA ARG A 21 -17.97 23.37 2.14
C ARG A 21 -17.43 22.54 3.30
N CYS A 22 -16.18 22.78 3.63
CA CYS A 22 -15.51 22.17 4.78
C CYS A 22 -14.43 23.11 5.31
N ASP A 23 -14.07 22.94 6.57
CA ASP A 23 -12.99 23.69 7.17
C ASP A 23 -11.63 23.23 6.64
N ASN A 24 -10.68 24.15 6.54
CA ASN A 24 -9.35 23.88 5.98
C ASN A 24 -8.36 23.27 7.01
N TYR A 25 -8.78 23.05 8.25
CA TYR A 25 -7.89 22.58 9.29
C TYR A 25 -7.55 21.08 9.16
N CYS A 26 -6.39 20.69 9.67
CA CYS A 26 -6.03 19.28 9.82
C CYS A 26 -6.85 18.65 10.96
N PRO A 27 -7.65 17.58 10.71
CA PRO A 27 -8.48 16.98 11.75
C PRO A 27 -7.68 16.21 12.80
N ARG A 28 -6.39 15.95 12.57
CA ARG A 28 -5.52 15.26 13.53
C ARG A 28 -4.82 16.19 14.51
N CYS A 29 -4.31 17.33 14.04
CA CYS A 29 -3.52 18.23 14.89
C CYS A 29 -4.04 19.67 14.98
N GLY A 30 -5.08 20.02 14.21
CA GLY A 30 -5.67 21.35 14.21
C GLY A 30 -4.92 22.39 13.37
N GLU A 31 -3.89 22.01 12.61
CA GLU A 31 -3.18 22.97 11.76
C GLU A 31 -4.11 23.66 10.75
N ALA A 32 -3.88 24.95 10.49
CA ALA A 32 -4.84 25.79 9.79
C ALA A 32 -5.06 25.44 8.31
N GLU A 33 -4.05 24.84 7.66
CA GLU A 33 -4.11 24.39 6.27
C GLU A 33 -3.57 22.96 6.14
N GLU A 34 -4.47 22.00 5.90
CA GLU A 34 -4.06 20.61 5.66
C GLU A 34 -3.64 20.40 4.20
N THR A 35 -2.35 20.56 3.94
CA THR A 35 -1.76 20.18 2.65
C THR A 35 -1.56 18.65 2.57
N VAL A 36 -1.28 18.12 1.37
CA VAL A 36 -0.90 16.71 1.20
C VAL A 36 0.41 16.41 1.93
N THR A 37 1.39 17.33 1.86
CA THR A 37 2.64 17.21 2.61
C THR A 37 2.37 17.13 4.11
N HIS A 38 1.50 18.01 4.60
CA HIS A 38 1.15 18.06 6.01
C HIS A 38 0.51 16.75 6.46
N ALA A 39 -0.60 16.36 5.82
CA ALA A 39 -1.37 15.18 6.22
C ALA A 39 -0.53 13.90 6.28
N ILE A 40 0.43 13.75 5.35
CA ILE A 40 1.19 12.50 5.18
C ILE A 40 2.56 12.54 5.85
N PHE A 41 3.24 13.69 5.92
CA PHE A 41 4.65 13.76 6.30
C PHE A 41 4.96 14.70 7.47
N GLU A 42 4.17 15.75 7.70
CA GLU A 42 4.51 16.79 8.70
C GLU A 42 3.59 16.78 9.93
N CYS A 43 2.37 16.28 9.78
CA CYS A 43 1.39 16.19 10.86
C CYS A 43 2.01 15.41 12.03
N PRO A 44 1.93 15.88 13.29
CA PRO A 44 2.64 15.26 14.41
C PRO A 44 2.40 13.75 14.57
N PRO A 45 1.15 13.23 14.48
CA PRO A 45 0.92 11.78 14.48
C PRO A 45 1.53 11.07 13.27
N ALA A 46 1.53 11.68 12.08
CA ALA A 46 2.16 11.10 10.89
C ALA A 46 3.69 11.02 11.04
N ARG A 47 4.33 12.04 11.63
CA ARG A 47 5.76 12.01 11.95
C ARG A 47 6.11 10.91 12.95
N GLN A 48 5.25 10.68 13.94
CA GLN A 48 5.42 9.57 14.88
C GLN A 48 5.34 8.22 14.16
N VAL A 49 4.36 8.03 13.28
CA VAL A 49 4.25 6.82 12.43
C VAL A 49 5.55 6.56 11.66
N TRP A 50 6.07 7.56 10.95
CA TRP A 50 7.34 7.41 10.22
C TRP A 50 8.53 7.09 11.12
N SER A 51 8.59 7.69 12.33
CA SER A 51 9.69 7.42 13.26
C SER A 51 9.64 6.03 13.90
N LEU A 52 8.44 5.43 13.97
CA LEU A 52 8.19 4.14 14.61
C LEU A 52 8.22 2.97 13.62
N SER A 53 8.10 3.25 12.32
CA SER A 53 8.11 2.23 11.27
C SER A 53 9.50 1.71 10.95
N SER A 54 9.54 0.53 10.36
CA SER A 54 10.74 -0.06 9.74
C SER A 54 11.26 0.68 8.51
N THR A 55 10.45 1.54 7.86
CA THR A 55 10.91 2.43 6.79
C THR A 55 12.04 3.35 7.30
N PRO A 56 13.24 3.32 6.69
CA PRO A 56 14.36 4.13 7.15
C PRO A 56 14.05 5.63 7.14
N THR A 57 14.22 6.29 8.27
CA THR A 57 14.14 7.75 8.38
C THR A 57 15.53 8.36 8.52
N CYS A 58 15.74 9.54 7.91
CA CYS A 58 17.02 10.23 7.98
C CYS A 58 16.78 11.72 8.25
N PRO A 59 17.29 12.26 9.38
CA PRO A 59 17.13 13.67 9.72
C PRO A 59 17.55 14.59 8.57
N ASN A 60 16.76 15.64 8.30
CA ASN A 60 16.95 16.60 7.21
C ASN A 60 16.78 16.05 5.78
N ILE A 61 16.57 14.74 5.61
CA ILE A 61 16.34 14.11 4.29
C ILE A 61 14.90 13.61 4.18
N PHE A 62 14.38 12.95 5.23
CA PHE A 62 13.04 12.40 5.27
C PHE A 62 12.51 12.24 6.71
N PRO A 63 11.26 12.64 7.01
CA PRO A 63 10.35 13.42 6.16
C PRO A 63 10.73 14.91 6.11
N VAL A 64 10.49 15.57 4.97
CA VAL A 64 10.69 17.02 4.75
C VAL A 64 9.44 17.70 4.18
N SER A 65 9.42 19.03 4.11
CA SER A 65 8.30 19.84 3.61
C SER A 65 8.11 19.83 2.09
N SER A 66 8.20 18.66 1.46
CA SER A 66 8.00 18.47 0.02
C SER A 66 7.51 17.06 -0.28
N VAL A 67 6.31 16.95 -0.84
CA VAL A 67 5.74 15.67 -1.29
C VAL A 67 6.69 14.98 -2.28
N TYR A 68 7.18 15.71 -3.28
CA TYR A 68 8.03 15.12 -4.31
C TYR A 68 9.37 14.66 -3.76
N THR A 69 10.00 15.43 -2.86
CA THR A 69 11.28 15.06 -2.25
C THR A 69 11.15 13.84 -1.35
N ASN A 70 10.05 13.74 -0.59
CA ASN A 70 9.75 12.58 0.23
C ASN A 70 9.50 11.33 -0.61
N MET A 71 8.70 11.46 -1.67
CA MET A 71 8.38 10.34 -2.56
C MET A 71 9.60 9.86 -3.34
N ASP A 72 10.46 10.77 -3.80
CA ASP A 72 11.73 10.44 -4.44
C ASP A 72 12.69 9.72 -3.46
N TYR A 73 12.69 10.11 -2.18
CA TYR A 73 13.41 9.37 -1.15
C TYR A 73 12.88 7.94 -0.98
N LEU A 74 11.55 7.82 -0.86
CA LEU A 74 10.87 6.53 -0.65
C LEU A 74 10.99 5.59 -1.85
N PHE A 75 11.01 6.10 -3.08
CA PHE A 75 11.18 5.24 -4.25
C PHE A 75 12.63 4.83 -4.45
N TRP A 76 13.56 5.79 -4.42
CA TRP A 76 14.89 5.55 -5.00
C TRP A 76 16.04 5.74 -4.02
N ARG A 77 16.00 6.76 -3.16
CA ARG A 77 17.19 7.09 -2.34
C ARG A 77 17.37 6.19 -1.13
N LYS A 78 16.29 5.64 -0.56
CA LYS A 78 16.40 4.73 0.60
C LYS A 78 17.02 3.38 0.22
N ASN A 79 16.81 2.92 -1.00
CA ASN A 79 17.22 1.59 -1.47
C ASN A 79 18.35 1.73 -2.52
N SER A 80 19.55 2.10 -2.08
CA SER A 80 20.70 2.21 -3.01
C SER A 80 21.27 0.85 -3.46
N ILE A 81 20.75 -0.28 -2.96
CA ILE A 81 21.43 -1.59 -3.02
C ILE A 81 20.51 -2.76 -3.41
N MET A 82 19.17 -2.64 -3.31
CA MET A 82 18.24 -3.76 -3.53
C MET A 82 17.50 -3.64 -4.87
N GLU A 83 17.30 -4.77 -5.54
CA GLU A 83 16.44 -4.83 -6.73
C GLU A 83 14.98 -4.47 -6.35
N PRO A 84 14.23 -3.74 -7.19
CA PRO A 84 12.85 -3.32 -6.90
C PRO A 84 11.93 -4.46 -6.47
N GLU A 85 12.13 -5.66 -7.01
CA GLU A 85 11.35 -6.87 -6.74
C GLU A 85 11.56 -7.41 -5.31
N GLN A 86 12.63 -6.97 -4.64
CA GLN A 86 12.98 -7.35 -3.27
C GLN A 86 12.64 -6.24 -2.26
N ASP A 87 12.15 -5.07 -2.69
CA ASP A 87 11.75 -3.98 -1.80
C ASP A 87 10.47 -4.35 -1.05
N ARG A 88 10.63 -4.78 0.20
CA ARG A 88 9.51 -5.11 1.11
C ARG A 88 9.16 -3.99 2.08
N ASP A 89 9.56 -2.76 1.77
CA ASP A 89 9.33 -1.64 2.67
C ASP A 89 7.83 -1.29 2.77
N PRO A 90 7.29 -1.13 3.98
CA PRO A 90 5.87 -0.88 4.22
C PRO A 90 5.39 0.53 3.86
N TYR A 91 6.24 1.42 3.34
CA TYR A 91 5.86 2.83 3.07
C TYR A 91 4.56 3.02 2.26
N PRO A 92 4.17 2.16 1.28
CA PRO A 92 2.89 2.32 0.59
C PRO A 92 1.70 2.10 1.53
N TRP A 93 1.78 1.09 2.41
CA TRP A 93 0.79 0.81 3.45
C TRP A 93 0.77 1.93 4.48
N ILE A 94 1.92 2.43 4.91
CA ILE A 94 2.02 3.54 5.86
C ILE A 94 1.29 4.78 5.32
N ILE A 95 1.58 5.21 4.09
CA ILE A 95 0.91 6.36 3.46
C ILE A 95 -0.60 6.16 3.41
N TRP A 96 -1.03 4.97 2.99
CA TRP A 96 -2.44 4.63 2.92
C TRP A 96 -3.11 4.71 4.29
N PHE A 97 -2.52 4.07 5.30
CA PHE A 97 -3.10 4.00 6.63
C PHE A 97 -3.06 5.34 7.36
N ILE A 98 -2.04 6.18 7.18
CA ILE A 98 -2.04 7.57 7.68
C ILE A 98 -3.27 8.32 7.16
N TRP A 99 -3.52 8.27 5.85
CA TRP A 99 -4.70 8.90 5.25
C TRP A 99 -6.00 8.28 5.76
N LYS A 100 -6.05 6.95 5.91
CA LYS A 100 -7.23 6.21 6.40
C LYS A 100 -7.60 6.63 7.84
N VAL A 101 -6.64 6.63 8.77
CA VAL A 101 -6.91 7.03 10.16
C VAL A 101 -7.21 8.51 10.29
N ARG A 102 -6.65 9.35 9.42
CA ARG A 102 -7.02 10.77 9.32
C ARG A 102 -8.50 10.92 8.98
N ASN A 103 -9.00 10.13 8.03
CA ASN A 103 -10.42 10.14 7.67
C ASN A 103 -11.32 9.53 8.73
N GLU A 104 -10.88 8.46 9.40
CA GLU A 104 -11.62 7.91 10.54
C GLU A 104 -11.76 8.92 11.68
N LYS A 105 -10.71 9.71 11.96
CA LYS A 105 -10.82 10.82 12.91
C LYS A 105 -11.85 11.85 12.45
N LEU A 106 -11.78 12.29 11.18
CA LEU A 106 -12.70 13.31 10.66
C LEU A 106 -14.17 12.86 10.67
N PHE A 107 -14.46 11.64 10.21
CA PHE A 107 -15.84 11.18 10.00
C PHE A 107 -16.43 10.41 11.19
N ARG A 108 -15.59 9.81 12.03
CA ARG A 108 -16.04 8.96 13.15
C ARG A 108 -15.50 9.40 14.50
N GLY A 109 -14.66 10.44 14.57
CA GLY A 109 -14.04 10.91 15.81
C GLY A 109 -12.99 9.97 16.40
N ILE A 110 -12.63 8.89 15.70
CA ILE A 110 -11.73 7.85 16.20
C ILE A 110 -10.27 8.32 16.03
N ASP A 111 -9.56 8.43 17.15
CA ASP A 111 -8.14 8.77 17.16
C ASP A 111 -7.31 7.51 17.40
N ARG A 112 -6.72 6.96 16.33
CA ARG A 112 -5.88 5.78 16.45
C ARG A 112 -4.46 6.16 16.86
N ASP A 113 -3.90 5.33 17.73
CA ASP A 113 -2.52 5.42 18.17
C ASP A 113 -1.55 5.17 16.99
N PRO A 114 -0.48 5.99 16.86
CA PRO A 114 0.52 5.84 15.80
C PRO A 114 1.23 4.47 15.78
N LEU A 115 1.54 3.89 16.94
CA LEU A 115 2.23 2.59 17.01
C LEU A 115 1.30 1.46 16.57
N GLU A 116 0.03 1.51 16.95
CA GLU A 116 -0.97 0.56 16.44
C GLU A 116 -1.13 0.63 14.92
N LEU A 117 -1.11 1.85 14.35
CA LEU A 117 -1.13 2.05 12.90
C LEU A 117 0.08 1.41 12.24
N VAL A 118 1.29 1.65 12.75
CA VAL A 118 2.53 1.05 12.22
C VAL A 118 2.43 -0.47 12.22
N ARG A 119 2.10 -1.07 13.37
CA ARG A 119 1.97 -2.53 13.49
C ARG A 119 0.97 -3.10 12.48
N HIS A 120 -0.17 -2.43 12.30
CA HIS A 120 -1.15 -2.86 11.34
C HIS A 120 -0.64 -2.72 9.90
N ALA A 121 -0.06 -1.57 9.53
CA ALA A 121 0.47 -1.34 8.19
C ALA A 121 1.57 -2.35 7.81
N GLU A 122 2.49 -2.63 8.74
CA GLU A 122 3.56 -3.61 8.54
C GLU A 122 3.03 -5.05 8.45
N SER A 123 2.04 -5.40 9.29
CA SER A 123 1.38 -6.70 9.21
C SER A 123 0.68 -6.91 7.86
N GLU A 124 0.00 -5.89 7.34
CA GLU A 124 -0.69 -5.96 6.04
C GLU A 124 0.32 -6.01 4.88
N CYS A 125 1.46 -5.33 5.01
CA CYS A 125 2.57 -5.41 4.08
C CYS A 125 3.14 -6.84 4.04
N HIS A 126 3.47 -7.41 5.20
CA HIS A 126 3.98 -8.78 5.30
C HIS A 126 2.98 -9.80 4.75
N ALA A 127 1.71 -9.73 5.16
CA ALA A 127 0.67 -10.63 4.68
C ALA A 127 0.51 -10.58 3.15
N TRP A 128 0.64 -9.39 2.55
CA TRP A 128 0.62 -9.25 1.10
C TRP A 128 1.80 -9.95 0.45
N PHE A 129 3.02 -9.77 0.96
CA PHE A 129 4.20 -10.45 0.41
C PHE A 129 4.13 -11.97 0.58
N GLU A 130 3.74 -12.47 1.76
CA GLU A 130 3.56 -13.91 2.02
C GLU A 130 2.53 -14.54 1.07
N ALA A 131 1.41 -13.85 0.81
CA ALA A 131 0.39 -14.33 -0.11
C ALA A 131 0.83 -14.34 -1.60
N ASN A 132 1.85 -13.55 -1.96
CA ASN A 132 2.37 -13.44 -3.32
C ASN A 132 3.71 -14.15 -3.52
N GLU A 133 4.31 -14.73 -2.49
CA GLU A 133 5.41 -15.68 -2.64
C GLU A 133 4.88 -16.92 -3.37
N VAL A 134 5.27 -17.06 -4.64
CA VAL A 134 4.94 -18.25 -5.43
C VAL A 134 5.47 -19.46 -4.68
N VAL A 135 4.57 -20.34 -4.23
CA VAL A 135 4.93 -21.69 -3.81
C VAL A 135 5.67 -22.29 -4.99
N GLN A 136 7.00 -22.43 -4.90
CA GLN A 136 7.71 -23.28 -5.84
C GLN A 136 7.08 -24.66 -5.70
N ALA A 137 6.29 -25.06 -6.69
CA ALA A 137 5.86 -26.43 -6.80
C ALA A 137 7.13 -27.26 -6.75
N VAL A 138 7.31 -28.01 -5.65
CA VAL A 138 8.37 -28.99 -5.53
C VAL A 138 8.24 -29.83 -6.79
N THR A 139 9.21 -29.68 -7.70
CA THR A 139 9.29 -30.58 -8.85
C THR A 139 9.71 -31.89 -8.23
N GLN A 140 8.73 -32.73 -7.90
CA GLN A 140 8.97 -34.07 -7.41
C GLN A 140 9.78 -34.74 -8.52
N ASP A 141 11.07 -34.96 -8.26
CA ASP A 141 11.94 -35.68 -9.16
C ASP A 141 11.29 -37.03 -9.54
N THR A 142 11.45 -37.32 -10.82
CA THR A 142 10.84 -38.39 -11.61
C THR A 142 10.77 -39.73 -10.88
N ILE A 143 9.57 -40.23 -10.61
CA ILE A 143 9.29 -41.66 -10.56
C ILE A 143 8.39 -41.97 -11.76
N ASN A 144 8.94 -42.74 -12.70
CA ASN A 144 8.24 -43.26 -13.86
C ASN A 144 7.11 -44.19 -13.41
N GLU A 145 5.86 -43.72 -13.47
CA GLU A 145 4.69 -44.59 -13.62
C GLU A 145 3.72 -43.98 -14.64
N GLU A 146 3.14 -44.85 -15.46
CA GLU A 146 2.32 -44.56 -16.64
C GLU A 146 1.09 -43.66 -16.36
N PRO A 147 0.59 -42.90 -17.36
CA PRO A 147 -0.46 -41.92 -17.13
C PRO A 147 -1.83 -42.60 -16.97
N GLN A 148 -2.32 -42.71 -15.73
CA GLN A 148 -3.75 -42.85 -15.48
C GLN A 148 -4.28 -41.71 -14.62
N ALA A 149 -5.30 -41.05 -15.17
CA ALA A 149 -6.11 -39.96 -14.64
C ALA A 149 -5.43 -38.57 -14.65
N VAL A 150 -5.85 -37.74 -15.60
CA VAL A 150 -5.73 -36.28 -15.54
C VAL A 150 -6.57 -35.80 -14.34
N CYS A 151 -5.91 -35.39 -13.25
CA CYS A 151 -6.56 -34.66 -12.18
C CYS A 151 -6.59 -33.17 -12.58
N LEU A 152 -7.70 -32.75 -13.20
CA LEU A 152 -7.98 -31.35 -13.51
C LEU A 152 -8.52 -30.66 -12.24
N GLU A 153 -7.64 -30.35 -11.29
CA GLU A 153 -8.01 -29.44 -10.21
C GLU A 153 -8.07 -28.01 -10.79
N ASN A 154 -9.29 -27.47 -10.80
CA ASN A 154 -9.65 -26.08 -11.10
C ASN A 154 -9.83 -25.68 -12.56
N ILE A 155 -10.57 -26.49 -13.35
CA ILE A 155 -11.28 -25.96 -14.52
C ILE A 155 -12.79 -26.15 -14.32
N CYS A 156 -13.54 -25.06 -14.19
CA CYS A 156 -14.99 -25.08 -14.38
C CYS A 156 -15.29 -24.99 -15.89
N LEU A 157 -15.59 -26.13 -16.52
CA LEU A 157 -16.10 -26.19 -17.88
C LEU A 157 -17.64 -26.07 -17.83
N LEU A 158 -18.17 -24.97 -18.39
CA LEU A 158 -19.57 -24.58 -18.28
C LEU A 158 -20.43 -24.97 -19.51
N ASP A 159 -19.85 -25.46 -20.58
CA ASP A 159 -20.59 -25.93 -21.75
C ASP A 159 -20.37 -27.44 -21.95
N GLY A 160 -21.46 -28.20 -21.80
CA GLY A 160 -21.45 -29.67 -21.85
C GLY A 160 -21.21 -30.24 -23.26
N SER A 161 -20.11 -29.91 -23.91
CA SER A 161 -19.74 -30.46 -25.23
C SER A 161 -18.52 -31.37 -25.10
N TRP A 162 -18.77 -32.65 -24.86
CA TRP A 162 -17.74 -33.68 -24.84
C TRP A 162 -17.81 -34.52 -26.12
N THR A 163 -16.93 -34.26 -27.10
CA THR A 163 -16.40 -35.30 -28.00
C THR A 163 -14.98 -34.97 -28.45
N LEU A 164 -14.12 -36.00 -28.46
CA LEU A 164 -12.71 -35.99 -28.87
C LEU A 164 -12.47 -35.74 -30.38
N SER A 165 -13.48 -35.28 -31.11
CA SER A 165 -13.44 -35.16 -32.57
C SER A 165 -14.16 -33.91 -33.06
N ALA A 166 -13.86 -32.75 -32.48
CA ALA A 166 -14.26 -31.46 -33.04
C ALA A 166 -13.22 -31.02 -34.08
N ASN A 167 -13.42 -31.40 -35.35
CA ASN A 167 -12.71 -30.81 -36.47
C ASN A 167 -13.39 -29.48 -36.83
N PHE A 168 -12.71 -28.36 -36.59
CA PHE A 168 -13.14 -27.06 -37.10
C PHE A 168 -12.61 -26.89 -38.53
N SER A 169 -13.47 -26.43 -39.45
CA SER A 169 -13.15 -26.16 -40.86
C SER A 169 -12.31 -24.90 -41.04
#